data_AF-A0A6H0UDR3-F1
#
_entry.id   AF-A0A6H0UDR3-F1
#
_cell.length_a   1.000
_cell.length_b   1.000
_cell.length_c   1.000
_cell.angle_alpha   90.00
_cell.angle_beta   90.00
_cell.angle_gamma   90.00
#
_symmetry.space_group_name_H-M   'P 1'
#
loop_
_entity.id
_entity.type
_entity.pdbx_description
1 polymer ?
#
loop_
_entity_poly.entity_id
_entity_poly.type
_entity_poly.pdbx_seq_one_letter_code
_entity_poly.pdbx_strand_id
1 'polypeptide(L)'
;MAIGLKFNKQKILGKDYRDITEALQLDQLFGKLTLREAKPLFAFEDDLTQSRNPDGSYPQASTGEILGIDVDLRSDVQSEVIKFTIIGVTPADFDGLGIAF
;
A
#
# COMPACT_ATOMS: atom_id res chain seq x y z
N MET A 1 7.61 -16.09 8.96
CA MET A 1 8.22 -16.00 7.62
C MET A 1 7.24 -15.24 6.73
N ALA A 2 7.62 -14.08 6.19
CA ALA A 2 6.76 -13.29 5.32
C ALA A 2 7.35 -13.36 3.90
N ILE A 3 6.54 -13.79 2.94
CA ILE A 3 6.90 -13.85 1.52
C ILE A 3 6.31 -12.58 0.89
N GLY A 4 7.16 -11.74 0.30
CA GLY A 4 6.76 -10.48 -0.33
C GLY A 4 7.18 -10.42 -1.78
N LEU A 5 6.37 -9.79 -2.63
CA LEU A 5 6.67 -9.53 -4.04
C LEU A 5 7.55 -8.28 -4.14
N LYS A 6 8.60 -8.34 -4.97
CA LYS A 6 9.55 -7.24 -5.10
C LYS A 6 9.14 -6.31 -6.24
N PHE A 7 8.59 -5.17 -5.86
CA PHE A 7 8.53 -3.99 -6.73
C PHE A 7 9.35 -2.91 -6.01
N ASN A 8 10.65 -2.83 -6.34
CA ASN A 8 11.62 -1.83 -5.89
C ASN A 8 11.37 -1.20 -4.49
N LYS A 9 11.70 -1.88 -3.38
CA LYS A 9 11.68 -1.26 -2.03
C LYS A 9 12.97 -1.46 -1.22
N GLN A 10 13.26 -0.43 -0.41
CA GLN A 10 14.38 -0.30 0.53
C GLN A 10 14.37 -1.41 1.60
N LYS A 11 15.58 -1.85 1.97
CA LYS A 11 15.83 -2.94 2.93
C LYS A 11 15.34 -2.57 4.33
N ILE A 12 14.39 -3.31 4.90
CA ILE A 12 13.98 -3.13 6.31
C ILE A 12 14.97 -3.88 7.22
N LEU A 13 15.55 -3.18 8.19
CA LEU A 13 16.56 -3.75 9.12
C LEU A 13 15.97 -4.94 9.90
N GLY A 14 16.70 -6.07 9.93
CA GLY A 14 16.29 -7.28 10.65
C GLY A 14 15.26 -8.16 9.93
N LYS A 15 14.93 -7.88 8.67
CA LYS A 15 14.09 -8.74 7.83
C LYS A 15 14.89 -9.21 6.62
N ASP A 16 15.11 -10.51 6.53
CA ASP A 16 15.63 -11.12 5.31
C ASP A 16 14.48 -11.33 4.32
N TYR A 17 14.55 -10.64 3.19
CA TYR A 17 13.62 -10.80 2.08
C TYR A 17 14.24 -11.74 1.06
N ARG A 18 13.57 -12.85 0.76
CA ARG A 18 13.90 -13.66 -0.42
C ARG A 18 13.04 -13.18 -1.58
N ASP A 19 13.71 -12.63 -2.57
CA ASP A 19 13.10 -12.34 -3.86
C ASP A 19 12.82 -13.67 -4.57
N ILE A 20 11.55 -14.02 -4.70
CA ILE A 20 11.10 -15.20 -5.44
C ILE A 20 10.46 -14.82 -6.77
N THR A 21 10.53 -13.56 -7.17
CA THR A 21 9.82 -13.03 -8.34
C THR A 21 10.18 -13.78 -9.61
N GLU A 22 11.47 -14.12 -9.79
CA GLU A 22 11.94 -14.92 -10.94
C GLU A 22 11.42 -16.37 -10.94
N ALA A 23 11.07 -16.91 -9.78
CA ALA A 23 10.48 -18.25 -9.66
C ALA A 23 8.96 -18.24 -9.81
N LEU A 24 8.33 -17.06 -9.84
CA LEU A 24 6.89 -16.88 -9.95
C LEU A 24 6.50 -16.47 -11.37
N GLN A 25 5.61 -17.24 -11.99
CA GLN A 25 4.95 -16.82 -13.22
C GLN A 25 3.82 -15.86 -12.87
N LEU A 26 4.16 -14.58 -12.64
CA LEU A 26 3.23 -13.57 -12.14
C LEU A 26 1.98 -13.44 -13.01
N ASP A 27 2.12 -13.52 -14.34
CA ASP A 27 0.97 -13.47 -15.25
C ASP A 27 0.02 -14.66 -15.07
N GLN A 28 0.53 -15.86 -14.73
CA GLN A 28 -0.34 -17.00 -14.40
C GLN A 28 -0.96 -16.86 -13.02
N LEU A 29 -0.23 -16.29 -12.06
CA LEU A 29 -0.69 -16.16 -10.68
C LEU A 29 -1.75 -15.07 -10.53
N PHE A 30 -1.58 -13.96 -11.23
CA PHE A 30 -2.36 -12.74 -11.07
C PHE A 30 -3.21 -12.41 -12.31
N GLY A 31 -2.96 -13.05 -13.46
CA GLY A 31 -3.70 -12.76 -14.67
C GLY A 31 -3.62 -11.28 -15.09
N LYS A 32 -4.68 -10.81 -15.75
CA LYS A 32 -4.82 -9.39 -16.06
C LYS A 32 -5.17 -8.62 -14.80
N LEU A 33 -4.29 -7.69 -14.43
CA LEU A 33 -4.53 -6.73 -13.36
C LEU A 33 -5.18 -5.46 -13.92
N THR A 34 -6.25 -5.01 -13.27
CA THR A 34 -6.91 -3.73 -13.55
C THR A 34 -6.97 -2.89 -12.29
N LEU A 35 -6.62 -1.61 -12.38
CA LEU A 35 -6.76 -0.67 -11.28
C LEU A 35 -8.24 -0.53 -10.91
N ARG A 36 -8.55 -0.61 -9.62
CA ARG A 36 -9.91 -0.41 -9.11
C ARG A 36 -10.04 0.91 -8.39
N GLU A 37 -9.11 1.20 -7.49
CA GLU A 37 -9.11 2.41 -6.66
C GLU A 37 -7.67 2.80 -6.34
N ALA A 38 -7.42 4.10 -6.27
CA ALA A 38 -6.19 4.66 -5.76
C ALA A 38 -6.53 5.83 -4.83
N LYS A 39 -5.98 5.84 -3.61
CA LYS A 39 -6.25 6.89 -2.62
C LYS A 39 -4.98 7.30 -1.85
N PRO A 40 -4.84 8.58 -1.47
CA PRO A 40 -3.73 9.00 -0.63
C PRO A 40 -3.75 8.31 0.74
N LEU A 41 -2.58 7.84 1.17
CA LEU A 41 -2.33 7.36 2.52
C LEU A 41 -1.82 8.54 3.37
N PHE A 42 -2.59 8.93 4.37
CA PHE A 42 -2.23 10.03 5.27
C PHE A 42 -1.50 9.53 6.51
N ALA A 43 -0.57 10.34 7.03
CA ALA A 43 0.01 10.15 8.35
C ALA A 43 -0.94 10.68 9.43
N PHE A 44 -0.99 9.97 10.56
CA PHE A 44 -1.82 10.30 11.71
C PHE A 44 -0.99 10.36 12.98
N GLU A 45 -1.42 11.19 13.92
CA GLU A 45 -0.80 11.35 15.24
C GLU A 45 -1.87 11.39 16.35
N ASP A 46 -1.43 11.14 17.58
CA ASP A 46 -2.27 11.27 18.77
C ASP A 46 -2.78 12.70 18.94
N ASP A 47 -4.09 12.88 18.95
CA ASP A 47 -4.73 14.13 19.29
C ASP A 47 -4.83 14.28 20.81
N LEU A 48 -3.81 14.92 21.38
CA LEU A 48 -3.73 15.20 22.81
C LEU A 48 -4.72 16.28 23.28
N THR A 49 -5.43 16.95 22.37
CA THR A 49 -6.43 17.97 22.71
C THR A 49 -7.79 17.36 23.05
N GLN A 50 -8.02 16.11 22.65
CA GLN A 50 -9.27 15.40 22.88
C GLN A 50 -9.18 14.42 24.07
N SER A 51 -10.34 14.09 24.62
CA SER A 51 -10.44 13.05 25.65
C SER A 51 -10.06 11.69 25.07
N ARG A 52 -9.42 10.86 25.88
CA ARG A 52 -9.02 9.50 25.49
C ARG A 52 -10.23 8.65 25.14
N ASN A 53 -10.00 7.71 24.23
CA ASN A 53 -10.95 6.65 23.89
C ASN A 53 -11.23 5.75 25.10
N PRO A 54 -12.32 4.96 25.08
CA PRO A 54 -12.65 4.03 26.18
C PRO A 54 -11.57 2.99 26.51
N ASP A 55 -10.70 2.68 25.54
CA ASP A 55 -9.55 1.77 25.70
C ASP A 55 -8.30 2.46 26.25
N GLY A 56 -8.36 3.77 26.52
CA GLY A 56 -7.27 4.58 27.07
C GLY A 56 -6.29 5.16 26.04
N SER A 57 -6.46 4.86 24.75
CA SER A 57 -5.70 5.47 23.64
C SER A 57 -6.14 6.91 23.37
N TYR A 58 -5.29 7.72 22.73
CA TYR A 58 -5.72 9.01 22.19
C TYR A 58 -6.42 8.82 20.84
N PRO A 59 -7.46 9.61 20.54
CA PRO A 59 -7.98 9.73 19.17
C PRO A 59 -6.84 10.08 18.21
N GLN A 60 -6.93 9.60 16.97
CA GLN A 60 -5.95 9.93 15.93
C GLN A 60 -6.45 11.12 15.11
N ALA A 61 -5.59 12.12 14.89
CA ALA A 61 -5.83 13.20 13.94
C ALA A 61 -4.89 13.07 12.74
N SER A 62 -5.42 13.34 11.54
CA SER A 62 -4.58 13.40 10.34
C SER A 62 -3.65 14.59 10.43
N THR A 63 -2.36 14.37 10.17
CA THR A 63 -1.36 15.43 10.07
C THR A 63 -1.47 16.21 8.76
N GLY A 64 -2.20 15.67 7.78
CA GLY A 64 -2.23 16.16 6.40
C GLY A 64 -1.03 15.74 5.54
N GLU A 65 -0.01 15.11 6.12
CA GLU A 65 1.12 14.55 5.39
C GLU A 65 0.68 13.30 4.61
N ILE A 66 1.10 13.20 3.34
CA ILE A 66 0.85 12.04 2.48
C ILE A 66 2.09 11.16 2.48
N LEU A 67 1.95 9.92 2.95
CA LEU A 67 3.03 8.92 3.00
C LEU A 67 3.13 8.11 1.71
N GLY A 68 2.06 8.06 0.92
CA GLY A 68 2.00 7.29 -0.30
C GLY A 68 0.58 7.19 -0.86
N ILE A 69 0.39 6.21 -1.75
CA ILE A 69 -0.89 5.91 -2.40
C ILE A 69 -1.25 4.45 -2.11
N ASP A 70 -2.40 4.24 -1.48
CA ASP A 70 -3.02 2.92 -1.39
C ASP A 70 -3.71 2.60 -2.71
N VAL A 71 -3.42 1.42 -3.23
CA VAL A 71 -3.91 0.95 -4.53
C VAL A 71 -4.59 -0.40 -4.36
N ASP A 72 -5.81 -0.47 -4.88
CA ASP A 72 -6.60 -1.70 -4.98
C ASP A 72 -6.60 -2.15 -6.45
N LEU A 73 -6.09 -3.36 -6.71
CA LEU A 73 -6.15 -4.01 -8.02
C LEU A 73 -7.15 -5.15 -8.02
N ARG A 74 -7.81 -5.32 -9.15
CA ARG A 74 -8.57 -6.53 -9.47
C ARG A 74 -7.74 -7.42 -10.38
N SER A 75 -7.71 -8.70 -10.05
CA SER A 75 -7.25 -9.78 -10.91
C SER A 75 -8.46 -10.44 -11.59
N ASP A 76 -8.27 -10.97 -12.80
CA ASP A 76 -9.26 -11.81 -13.47
C ASP A 76 -9.13 -13.31 -13.11
N VAL A 77 -8.01 -13.71 -12.48
CA VAL A 77 -7.73 -15.08 -12.02
C VAL A 77 -8.00 -15.24 -10.53
N GLN A 78 -7.81 -14.18 -9.73
CA GLN A 78 -8.08 -14.19 -8.29
C GLN A 78 -9.43 -13.52 -7.98
N SER A 79 -10.16 -14.09 -7.03
CA SER A 79 -11.45 -13.55 -6.60
C SER A 79 -11.33 -12.32 -5.69
N GLU A 80 -10.20 -12.20 -4.98
CA GLU A 80 -9.97 -11.16 -3.99
C GLU A 80 -9.28 -9.92 -4.58
N VAL A 81 -9.52 -8.78 -3.95
CA VAL A 81 -8.85 -7.52 -4.28
C VAL A 81 -7.42 -7.57 -3.75
N ILE A 82 -6.46 -7.28 -4.61
CA ILE A 82 -5.05 -7.20 -4.26
C ILE A 82 -4.77 -5.76 -3.83
N LYS A 83 -4.34 -5.58 -2.58
CA LYS A 83 -4.08 -4.26 -2.00
C LYS A 83 -2.59 -4.05 -1.78
N PHE A 84 -2.07 -2.90 -2.18
CA PHE A 84 -0.71 -2.49 -1.84
C PHE A 84 -0.58 -0.98 -1.71
N THR A 85 0.44 -0.56 -0.98
CA THR A 85 0.79 0.85 -0.80
C THR A 85 2.07 1.16 -1.57
N ILE A 86 1.98 2.14 -2.46
CA ILE A 86 3.13 2.75 -3.13
C ILE A 86 3.61 3.89 -2.21
N ILE A 87 4.82 3.75 -1.66
CA ILE A 87 5.40 4.73 -0.73
C ILE A 87 6.32 5.66 -1.50
N GLY A 88 6.39 6.94 -1.10
CA GLY A 88 7.31 7.91 -1.69
C GLY A 88 6.86 8.45 -3.05
N VAL A 89 5.56 8.34 -3.35
CA VAL A 89 4.92 8.84 -4.57
C VAL A 89 3.82 9.81 -4.16
N THR A 90 3.81 11.01 -4.72
CA THR A 90 2.73 11.98 -4.49
C THR A 90 1.50 11.64 -5.35
N PRO A 91 0.30 12.17 -5.03
CA PRO A 91 -0.86 11.99 -5.91
C PRO A 91 -0.62 12.50 -7.33
N ALA A 92 0.08 13.62 -7.49
CA ALA A 92 0.41 14.17 -8.80
C ALA A 92 1.38 13.27 -9.59
N ASP A 93 2.37 12.68 -8.93
CA ASP A 93 3.28 11.72 -9.56
C ASP A 93 2.52 10.47 -10.01
N PHE A 94 1.58 9.99 -9.18
CA PHE A 94 0.75 8.84 -9.50
C PHE A 94 -0.18 9.10 -10.69
N ASP A 95 -0.85 10.25 -10.72
CA ASP A 95 -1.69 10.67 -11.86
C ASP A 95 -0.88 10.77 -13.15
N GLY A 96 0.38 11.24 -13.05
CA GLY A 96 1.32 11.33 -14.16
C GLY A 96 1.72 9.98 -14.78
N LEU A 97 1.46 8.85 -14.11
CA LEU A 97 1.72 7.52 -14.66
C LEU A 97 0.73 7.11 -15.76
N GLY A 98 -0.39 7.82 -15.90
CA GLY A 98 -1.38 7.55 -16.95
C GLY A 98 -2.07 6.18 -16.81
N ILE A 99 -2.21 5.70 -15.58
CA ILE A 99 -2.86 4.40 -15.30
C ILE A 99 -4.37 4.56 -15.55
N ALA A 100 -4.92 3.73 -16.43
CA ALA A 100 -6.34 3.73 -16.75
C ALA A 100 -7.17 2.99 -15.69
N PHE A 101 -8.36 3.52 -15.40
CA PHE A 101 -9.38 2.95 -14.51
C PHE A 101 -10.38 2.07 -15.28
#